data_AF-A0A259DEC1-F1
#
_entry.id   AF-A0A259DEC1-F1
#
_cell.length_a   1.000
_cell.length_b   1.000
_cell.length_c   1.000
_cell.angle_alpha   90.00
_cell.angle_beta   90.00
_cell.angle_gamma   90.00
#
_symmetry.space_group_name_H-M   'P 1'
#
loop_
_entity.id
_entity.type
_entity.pdbx_description
1 polymer ?
#
loop_
_entity_poly.entity_id
_entity_poly.type
_entity_poly.pdbx_seq_one_letter_code
_entity_poly.pdbx_strand_id
1 'polypeptide(L)'
;MDAAPPDMPTGIDPVCGMTVKITETSRKHDHKGVTYHFCSEKCRTRFKADPYFYLSGNARIRGKLVVKGVKYTCPMDPEIVQDGPGTCPKCGMALEPILPSDA
;
A
#
# COMPACT_ATOMS: atom_id res chain seq x y z
N MET A 1 -3.06 -24.79 32.66
CA MET A 1 -4.13 -23.89 32.17
C MET A 1 -3.47 -22.95 31.17
N ASP A 2 -3.34 -23.40 29.92
CA ASP A 2 -2.69 -22.60 28.87
C ASP A 2 -3.80 -21.87 28.11
N ALA A 3 -4.06 -20.62 28.49
CA ALA A 3 -5.01 -19.75 27.80
C ALA A 3 -4.33 -19.19 26.55
N ALA A 4 -4.57 -19.83 25.41
CA ALA A 4 -4.20 -19.30 24.11
C ALA A 4 -4.74 -17.85 23.98
N PRO A 5 -3.91 -16.88 23.55
CA PRO A 5 -4.34 -15.50 23.46
C PRO A 5 -5.49 -15.34 22.45
N PRO A 6 -6.41 -14.39 22.67
CA PRO A 6 -7.61 -14.25 21.87
C PRO A 6 -7.27 -13.98 20.41
N ASP A 7 -7.99 -14.64 19.51
CA ASP A 7 -7.99 -14.45 18.07
C ASP A 7 -8.35 -12.99 17.73
N MET A 8 -7.33 -12.12 17.72
CA MET A 8 -7.52 -10.70 17.45
C MET A 8 -8.06 -10.53 16.03
N PRO A 9 -9.14 -9.76 15.82
CA PRO A 9 -9.64 -9.50 14.48
C PRO A 9 -8.52 -8.87 13.65
N THR A 10 -8.28 -9.42 12.46
CA THR A 10 -7.32 -8.88 11.50
C THR A 10 -8.06 -8.44 10.25
N GLY A 11 -7.65 -7.29 9.71
CA GLY A 11 -8.22 -6.69 8.52
C GLY A 11 -7.18 -6.59 7.42
N ILE A 12 -7.61 -6.43 6.17
CA ILE A 12 -6.71 -6.16 5.04
C ILE A 12 -6.72 -4.66 4.77
N ASP A 13 -5.55 -4.04 4.76
CA ASP A 13 -5.39 -2.65 4.36
C ASP A 13 -5.64 -2.53 2.83
N PRO A 14 -6.65 -1.77 2.37
CA PRO A 14 -6.99 -1.66 0.95
C PRO A 14 -5.94 -0.89 0.13
N VAL A 15 -5.03 -0.16 0.77
CA VAL A 15 -3.98 0.63 0.09
C VAL A 15 -2.75 -0.21 -0.24
N CYS A 16 -2.31 -1.05 0.71
CA CYS A 16 -1.09 -1.84 0.56
C CYS A 16 -1.34 -3.35 0.50
N GLY A 17 -2.55 -3.82 0.78
CA GLY A 17 -2.90 -5.24 0.83
C GLY A 17 -2.32 -5.99 2.03
N MET A 18 -1.69 -5.28 2.97
CA MET A 18 -1.08 -5.89 4.16
C MET A 18 -2.15 -6.27 5.18
N THR A 19 -1.96 -7.41 5.84
CA THR A 19 -2.80 -7.82 6.97
C THR A 19 -2.46 -6.97 8.19
N VAL A 20 -3.45 -6.33 8.79
CA VAL A 20 -3.31 -5.44 9.95
C VAL A 20 -4.13 -5.96 11.11
N LYS A 21 -3.61 -5.79 12.32
CA LYS A 21 -4.36 -6.12 13.54
C LYS A 21 -5.40 -5.03 13.79
N ILE A 22 -6.66 -5.44 13.90
CA ILE A 22 -7.78 -4.57 14.26
C ILE A 22 -7.82 -4.50 15.78
N THR A 23 -7.22 -3.44 16.31
CA THR A 23 -7.28 -3.08 17.74
C THR A 23 -7.99 -1.73 17.87
N GLU A 24 -8.41 -1.36 19.09
CA GLU A 24 -9.00 -0.04 19.34
C GLU A 24 -8.07 1.12 18.95
N THR A 25 -6.76 0.93 19.12
CA THR A 25 -5.71 1.89 18.77
C THR A 25 -5.30 1.85 17.30
N SER A 26 -5.86 0.91 16.51
CA SER A 26 -5.53 0.75 15.10
C SER A 26 -6.09 1.89 14.27
N ARG A 27 -5.34 2.30 13.25
CA ARG A 27 -5.70 3.43 12.39
C ARG A 27 -6.83 2.99 11.49
N LYS A 28 -8.02 3.54 11.71
CA LYS A 28 -9.24 3.24 10.95
C LYS A 28 -9.82 4.48 10.28
N HIS A 29 -10.59 4.26 9.23
CA HIS A 29 -11.35 5.31 8.55
C HIS A 29 -12.66 4.76 8.00
N ASP A 30 -13.73 5.47 8.28
CA ASP A 30 -15.07 5.13 7.85
C ASP A 30 -15.38 5.75 6.49
N HIS A 31 -15.81 4.93 5.55
CA HIS A 31 -16.21 5.37 4.21
C HIS A 31 -17.45 4.61 3.74
N LYS A 32 -18.51 5.32 3.38
CA LYS A 32 -19.81 4.76 2.96
C LYS A 32 -20.40 3.73 3.95
N GLY A 33 -20.23 3.98 5.25
CA GLY A 33 -20.72 3.09 6.32
C GLY A 33 -19.84 1.85 6.57
N VAL A 34 -18.68 1.76 5.93
CA VAL A 34 -17.72 0.67 6.13
C VAL A 34 -16.45 1.21 6.79
N THR A 35 -16.03 0.60 7.88
CA THR A 35 -14.79 0.94 8.59
C THR A 35 -13.61 0.17 7.99
N TYR A 36 -12.65 0.88 7.41
CA TYR A 36 -11.41 0.31 6.87
C TYR A 36 -10.27 0.50 7.85
N HIS A 37 -9.38 -0.49 7.94
CA HIS A 37 -8.20 -0.47 8.81
C HIS A 37 -6.92 -0.33 8.00
N PHE A 38 -5.95 0.42 8.53
CA PHE A 38 -4.73 0.80 7.84
C PHE A 38 -3.49 0.46 8.68
N CYS A 39 -2.44 -0.01 8.02
CA CYS A 39 -1.20 -0.39 8.70
C CYS A 39 -0.45 0.85 9.22
N SER A 40 -0.65 1.99 8.57
CA SER A 40 0.11 3.22 8.78
C SER A 40 -0.74 4.45 8.49
N GLU A 41 -0.36 5.59 9.07
CA GLU A 41 -1.04 6.86 8.80
C GLU A 41 -0.94 7.26 7.33
N LYS A 42 0.21 6.96 6.68
CA LYS A 42 0.38 7.12 5.23
C LYS A 42 -0.68 6.37 4.42
N CYS A 43 -1.00 5.12 4.79
CA CYS A 43 -2.05 4.36 4.11
C CYS A 43 -3.42 5.01 4.31
N ARG A 44 -3.74 5.42 5.54
CA ARG A 44 -4.99 6.15 5.81
C ARG A 44 -5.10 7.44 4.99
N THR A 45 -4.02 8.20 4.87
CA THR A 45 -4.00 9.45 4.09
C THR A 45 -4.18 9.21 2.59
N ARG A 46 -3.49 8.20 2.03
CA ARG A 46 -3.67 7.80 0.62
C ARG A 46 -5.10 7.36 0.35
N PHE A 47 -5.67 6.55 1.23
CA PHE A 47 -7.07 6.13 1.14
C PHE A 47 -8.03 7.31 1.19
N LYS A 48 -7.78 8.32 2.03
CA LYS A 48 -8.59 9.54 2.07
C LYS A 48 -8.48 10.37 0.79
N ALA A 49 -7.31 10.38 0.14
CA ALA A 49 -7.09 11.12 -1.09
C ALA A 49 -7.88 10.52 -2.26
N ASP A 50 -7.92 9.19 -2.37
CA ASP A 50 -8.66 8.52 -3.45
C ASP A 50 -9.29 7.19 -2.99
N PRO A 51 -10.37 7.23 -2.19
CA PRO A 51 -10.94 6.02 -1.60
C PRO A 51 -11.53 5.10 -2.67
N TYR A 52 -12.18 5.67 -3.69
CA TYR A 52 -12.76 4.89 -4.79
C TYR A 52 -11.70 4.08 -5.55
N PHE A 53 -10.51 4.63 -5.79
CA PHE A 53 -9.40 3.90 -6.39
C PHE A 53 -9.02 2.64 -5.58
N TYR A 54 -8.88 2.77 -4.26
CA TYR A 54 -8.51 1.63 -3.40
C TYR A 54 -9.66 0.64 -3.16
N LEU A 55 -10.90 1.13 -3.15
CA LEU A 55 -12.11 0.32 -2.94
C LEU A 55 -12.59 -0.42 -4.19
N SER A 56 -12.23 0.04 -5.38
CA SER A 56 -12.60 -0.61 -6.65
C SER A 56 -12.07 -2.04 -6.82
N GLY A 57 -11.22 -2.53 -5.90
CA GLY A 57 -10.53 -3.81 -6.03
C GLY A 57 -9.32 -3.74 -6.96
N ASN A 58 -9.12 -2.64 -7.70
CA ASN A 58 -7.94 -2.43 -8.54
C ASN A 58 -6.65 -2.35 -7.72
N ALA A 59 -6.72 -2.02 -6.43
CA ALA A 59 -5.57 -2.10 -5.54
C ALA A 59 -5.08 -3.54 -5.33
N ARG A 60 -5.96 -4.55 -5.32
CA ARG A 60 -5.55 -5.98 -5.29
C ARG A 60 -4.91 -6.42 -6.60
N ILE A 61 -5.32 -5.82 -7.72
CA ILE A 61 -4.73 -6.07 -9.05
C ILE A 61 -3.34 -5.40 -9.16
N ARG A 62 -3.20 -4.14 -8.71
CA ARG A 62 -1.91 -3.42 -8.72
C ARG A 62 -0.91 -3.89 -7.65
N GLY A 63 -1.35 -4.36 -6.49
CA GLY A 63 -0.47 -4.95 -5.47
C GLY A 63 0.14 -6.29 -5.87
N LYS A 64 -0.52 -7.04 -6.77
CA LYS A 64 0.04 -8.22 -7.43
C LYS A 64 0.81 -7.91 -8.72
N LEU A 65 0.55 -6.77 -9.36
CA LEU A 65 1.31 -6.25 -10.50
C LEU A 65 2.45 -5.32 -10.05
N VAL A 66 3.09 -5.61 -8.92
CA VAL A 66 4.54 -5.44 -8.89
C VAL A 66 5.04 -6.47 -9.90
N VAL A 67 5.12 -6.06 -11.16
CA VAL A 67 5.67 -6.90 -12.22
C VAL A 67 7.09 -7.17 -11.77
N LYS A 68 7.35 -8.37 -11.24
CA LYS A 68 8.69 -8.81 -10.84
C LYS A 68 9.57 -8.63 -12.08
N GLY A 69 10.44 -7.62 -12.07
CA GLY A 69 11.28 -7.24 -13.21
C GLY A 69 11.04 -5.84 -13.79
N VAL A 70 10.02 -5.10 -13.35
CA VAL A 70 9.89 -3.67 -13.66
C VAL A 70 10.75 -2.88 -12.69
N LYS A 71 11.74 -2.17 -13.23
CA LYS A 71 12.55 -1.22 -12.46
C LYS A 71 11.77 0.09 -12.32
N TYR A 72 12.06 0.86 -11.29
CA TYR A 72 11.41 2.14 -10.99
C TYR A 72 12.48 3.24 -10.90
N THR A 73 12.24 4.37 -11.54
CA THR A 73 13.18 5.51 -11.58
C THR A 73 12.57 6.79 -11.02
N CYS A 74 13.41 7.71 -10.54
CA CYS A 74 12.97 9.02 -10.07
C CYS A 74 12.87 10.00 -11.26
N PRO A 75 11.77 10.74 -11.44
CA PRO A 75 11.62 11.68 -12.56
C PRO A 75 12.63 12.84 -12.52
N MET A 76 13.17 13.18 -11.35
CA MET A 76 14.18 14.23 -11.16
C MET A 76 15.62 13.68 -11.10
N ASP A 77 15.78 12.37 -10.88
CA ASP A 77 17.08 11.72 -10.71
C ASP A 77 17.07 10.36 -11.45
N PRO A 78 17.23 10.35 -12.79
CA PRO A 78 17.11 9.12 -13.58
C PRO A 78 18.15 8.04 -13.23
N GLU A 79 19.24 8.43 -12.57
CA GLU A 79 20.27 7.52 -12.04
C GLU A 79 19.76 6.63 -10.89
N ILE A 80 18.70 7.04 -10.20
CA ILE A 80 18.12 6.25 -9.13
C ILE A 80 17.16 5.24 -9.73
N VAL A 81 17.60 3.98 -9.76
CA VAL A 81 16.81 2.86 -10.27
C VAL A 81 16.64 1.83 -9.16
N GLN A 82 15.39 1.42 -8.89
CA GLN A 82 15.05 0.43 -7.86
C GLN A 82 14.20 -0.70 -8.43
N ASP A 83 14.33 -1.91 -7.88
CA ASP A 83 13.59 -3.10 -8.30
C ASP A 83 12.12 -3.14 -7.83
N GLY A 84 11.63 -2.07 -7.20
CA GLY A 84 10.28 -2.01 -6.68
C GLY A 84 9.75 -0.60 -6.46
N PRO A 85 8.43 -0.45 -6.27
CA PRO A 85 7.82 0.84 -6.00
C PRO A 85 8.32 1.38 -4.66
N GLY A 86 8.75 2.63 -4.65
CA GLY A 86 9.40 3.23 -3.49
C GLY A 86 9.42 4.75 -3.54
N THR A 87 10.12 5.33 -2.58
CA THR A 87 10.38 6.77 -2.50
C THR A 87 11.85 7.01 -2.79
N CYS A 88 12.15 8.00 -3.64
CA CYS A 88 13.51 8.37 -3.99
C CYS A 88 14.28 8.82 -2.74
N PRO A 89 15.44 8.23 -2.42
CA PRO A 89 16.22 8.57 -1.24
C PRO A 89 16.93 9.94 -1.35
N LYS A 90 17.04 10.52 -2.56
CA LYS A 90 17.60 11.87 -2.77
C LYS A 90 16.57 12.97 -2.54
N CYS A 91 15.39 12.85 -3.15
CA CYS A 91 14.42 13.96 -3.21
C CYS A 91 13.08 13.66 -2.53
N GLY A 92 12.85 12.44 -2.06
CA GLY A 92 11.62 12.07 -1.35
C GLY A 92 10.37 11.92 -2.23
N MET A 93 10.50 12.01 -3.56
CA MET A 93 9.39 11.80 -4.49
C MET A 93 9.14 10.31 -4.77
N ALA A 94 7.92 9.97 -5.20
CA ALA A 94 7.58 8.59 -5.58
C ALA A 94 8.32 8.18 -6.86
N LEU A 95 8.85 6.96 -6.89
CA LEU A 95 9.49 6.41 -8.08
C LEU A 95 8.45 5.93 -9.10
N GLU A 96 8.71 6.19 -10.37
CA GLU A 96 7.86 5.81 -11.50
C GLU A 96 8.37 4.53 -12.18
N PRO A 97 7.48 3.60 -12.57
CA PRO A 97 7.89 2.37 -13.25
C PRO A 97 8.47 2.66 -14.63
N ILE A 98 9.69 2.18 -14.90
CA ILE A 98 10.19 2.03 -16.25
C ILE A 98 9.65 0.72 -16.80
N LEU A 99 8.61 0.83 -17.63
CA LEU A 99 8.11 -0.32 -18.39
C LEU A 99 9.28 -0.89 -19.21
N PRO A 100 9.57 -2.19 -19.14
CA PRO A 100 10.45 -2.82 -20.12
C PRO A 100 9.72 -2.70 -21.46
N SER A 101 10.11 -1.71 -22.26
CA SER A 101 9.72 -1.65 -23.65
C SER A 101 10.28 -2.89 -24.33
N ASP A 102 9.40 -3.84 -24.62
CA ASP A 102 9.44 -4.78 -25.75
C ASP A 102 10.76 -5.56 -25.94
N ALA A 103 10.74 -6.85 -25.60
CA ALA A 103 11.69 -7.85 -26.09
C ALA A 103 10.93 -8.95 -26.83
#